data_AF-A0A523HWU7-F1
#
_entry.id   AF-A0A523HWU7-F1
#
_cell.length_a   1.000
_cell.length_b   1.000
_cell.length_c   1.000
_cell.angle_alpha   90.00
_cell.angle_beta   90.00
_cell.angle_gamma   90.00
#
_symmetry.space_group_name_H-M   'P 1'
#
loop_
_entity.id
_entity.type
_entity.pdbx_description
1 polymer ?
#
loop_
_entity_poly.entity_id
_entity_poly.type
_entity_poly.pdbx_seq_one_letter_code
_entity_poly.pdbx_strand_id
1 'polypeptide(L)'
;MFNKTEIKPYLARVKNWKTRNIVMLYLEARGEFKNYRRSSRRGNFLSFDKLREICEVLFEIKEEHHLVYKRLIDPQKNKFEKGHKIMPGEIETKFMNNIGLLFHKVMAARELKYVMEHYVEEGDTFQKNKESLRTQLEKIDALFEEGIDVLTSLIKENRDNILLLTLLLEDPKRTKKHFGKNAMGIIEQFGDGEGLAEVYFNVGKYYADSGWSTKAKRMFESALKENSDHKSALAGLANLN
;
A
#
# COMPACT_ATOMS: atom_id res chain seq x y z
N MET A 1 -16.66 36.53 0.32
CA MET A 1 -15.28 36.24 0.76
C MET A 1 -15.24 34.76 1.12
N PHE A 2 -14.80 33.90 0.20
CA PHE A 2 -14.84 32.45 0.42
C PHE A 2 -13.74 32.05 1.40
N ASN A 3 -14.15 31.47 2.52
CA ASN A 3 -13.29 31.01 3.59
C ASN A 3 -12.37 29.91 3.03
N LYS A 4 -11.07 30.19 2.88
CA LYS A 4 -10.06 29.15 2.63
C LYS A 4 -10.13 28.20 3.81
N THR A 5 -10.79 27.04 3.63
CA THR A 5 -10.81 26.00 4.66
C THR A 5 -9.38 25.64 5.01
N GLU A 6 -8.92 26.11 6.16
CA GLU A 6 -7.55 25.96 6.61
C GLU A 6 -7.31 24.48 6.94
N ILE A 7 -6.49 23.80 6.13
CA ILE A 7 -6.08 22.43 6.41
C ILE A 7 -5.25 22.47 7.68
N LYS A 8 -5.54 21.59 8.66
CA LYS A 8 -4.77 21.57 9.91
C LYS A 8 -3.27 21.35 9.60
N PRO A 9 -2.34 22.20 10.09
CA PRO A 9 -0.92 22.10 9.75
C PRO A 9 -0.28 20.75 10.06
N TYR A 10 -0.79 20.01 11.06
CA TYR A 10 -0.30 18.67 11.35
C TYR A 10 -0.59 17.68 10.20
N LEU A 11 -1.71 17.83 9.47
CA LEU A 11 -2.09 16.92 8.39
C LEU A 11 -1.10 17.00 7.23
N ALA A 12 -0.60 18.19 6.91
CA ALA A 12 0.45 18.37 5.92
C ALA A 12 1.74 17.64 6.35
N ARG A 13 2.11 17.70 7.64
CA ARG A 13 3.32 17.04 8.16
C ARG A 13 3.22 15.53 8.19
N VAL A 14 2.04 14.97 8.50
CA VAL A 14 1.88 13.51 8.62
C VAL A 14 1.49 12.83 7.30
N LYS A 15 1.08 13.58 6.27
CA LYS A 15 0.60 13.04 4.98
C LYS A 15 1.58 11.99 4.43
N ASN A 16 2.86 12.34 4.29
CA ASN A 16 3.86 11.45 3.69
C ASN A 16 4.02 10.14 4.47
N TRP A 17 4.03 10.23 5.79
CA TRP A 17 4.14 9.06 6.67
C TRP A 17 2.88 8.19 6.60
N LYS A 18 1.69 8.80 6.60
CA LYS A 18 0.40 8.11 6.45
C LYS A 18 0.28 7.43 5.09
N THR A 19 0.65 8.10 4.00
CA THR A 19 0.71 7.50 2.66
C THR A 19 1.64 6.28 2.66
N ARG A 20 2.85 6.41 3.20
CA ARG A 20 3.80 5.29 3.32
C ARG A 20 3.21 4.09 4.06
N ASN A 21 2.53 4.32 5.19
CA ASN A 21 1.93 3.24 5.98
C ASN A 21 0.73 2.60 5.27
N ILE A 22 -0.14 3.40 4.67
CA ILE A 22 -1.26 2.93 3.85
C ILE A 22 -0.75 1.99 2.75
N VAL A 23 0.31 2.38 2.03
CA VAL A 23 0.92 1.52 0.99
C VAL A 23 1.47 0.23 1.59
N MET A 24 2.21 0.31 2.70
CA MET A 24 2.77 -0.85 3.37
C MET A 24 1.69 -1.86 3.79
N LEU A 25 0.65 -1.40 4.49
CA LEU A 25 -0.46 -2.22 4.97
C LEU A 25 -1.26 -2.80 3.79
N TYR A 26 -1.49 -2.03 2.71
CA TYR A 26 -2.19 -2.54 1.53
C TYR A 26 -1.41 -3.69 0.87
N LEU A 27 -0.09 -3.54 0.72
CA LEU A 27 0.75 -4.61 0.20
C LEU A 27 0.77 -5.82 1.14
N GLU A 28 0.69 -5.63 2.45
CA GLU A 28 0.57 -6.71 3.43
C GLU A 28 -0.74 -7.48 3.27
N ALA A 29 -1.87 -6.79 3.28
CA ALA A 29 -3.19 -7.38 3.09
C ALA A 29 -3.28 -8.18 1.78
N ARG A 30 -2.76 -7.63 0.67
CA ARG A 30 -2.68 -8.34 -0.61
C ARG A 30 -1.77 -9.57 -0.52
N GLY A 31 -0.64 -9.45 0.16
CA GLY A 31 0.32 -10.53 0.34
C GLY A 31 -0.29 -11.72 1.08
N GLU A 32 -0.94 -11.44 2.21
CA GLU A 32 -1.67 -12.42 3.02
C GLU A 32 -2.82 -13.05 2.23
N PHE A 33 -3.60 -12.24 1.52
CA PHE A 33 -4.68 -12.77 0.68
C PHE A 33 -4.16 -13.71 -0.43
N LYS A 34 -3.06 -13.35 -1.11
CA LYS A 34 -2.45 -14.23 -2.11
C LYS A 34 -1.94 -15.53 -1.51
N ASN A 35 -1.37 -15.50 -0.31
CA ASN A 35 -0.95 -16.70 0.42
C ASN A 35 -2.16 -17.56 0.77
N TYR A 36 -3.22 -16.97 1.30
CA TYR A 36 -4.51 -17.62 1.59
C TYR A 36 -5.07 -18.32 0.34
N ARG A 37 -5.12 -17.64 -0.81
CA ARG A 37 -5.59 -18.20 -2.07
C ARG A 37 -4.74 -19.36 -2.58
N ARG A 38 -3.41 -19.29 -2.43
CA ARG A 38 -2.51 -20.39 -2.81
C ARG A 38 -2.73 -21.62 -1.94
N SER A 39 -2.91 -21.44 -0.64
CA SER A 39 -3.22 -22.55 0.28
C SER A 39 -4.56 -23.21 -0.07
N SER A 40 -5.58 -22.41 -0.41
CA SER A 40 -6.89 -22.92 -0.86
C SER A 40 -6.77 -23.82 -2.09
N ARG A 41 -5.97 -23.40 -3.09
CA ARG A 41 -5.77 -24.17 -4.33
C ARG A 41 -5.00 -25.47 -4.12
N ARG A 42 -4.22 -25.57 -3.02
CA ARG A 42 -3.51 -26.80 -2.63
C ARG A 42 -4.37 -27.78 -1.84
N GLY A 43 -5.67 -27.47 -1.65
CA GLY A 43 -6.59 -28.30 -0.88
C GLY A 43 -6.46 -28.13 0.64
N ASN A 44 -5.67 -27.16 1.11
CA ASN A 44 -5.54 -26.92 2.54
C ASN A 44 -6.82 -26.28 3.08
N PHE A 45 -7.20 -26.68 4.29
CA PHE A 45 -8.27 -26.01 5.02
C PHE A 45 -7.88 -24.55 5.26
N LEU A 46 -8.75 -23.65 4.80
CA LEU A 46 -8.60 -22.23 5.03
C LEU A 46 -9.22 -21.90 6.38
N SER A 47 -8.53 -21.15 7.22
CA SER A 47 -9.10 -20.65 8.47
C SER A 47 -9.84 -19.34 8.25
N PHE A 48 -10.98 -19.17 8.92
CA PHE A 48 -11.66 -17.90 9.12
C PHE A 48 -10.70 -16.79 9.63
N ASP A 49 -9.77 -17.12 10.52
CA ASP A 49 -8.87 -16.14 11.16
C ASP A 49 -8.03 -15.36 10.15
N LYS A 50 -7.63 -16.01 9.05
CA LYS A 50 -6.85 -15.32 8.02
C LYS A 50 -7.67 -14.27 7.27
N LEU A 51 -8.96 -14.53 7.03
CA LEU A 51 -9.84 -13.50 6.46
C LEU A 51 -10.15 -12.41 7.49
N ARG A 52 -10.20 -12.74 8.79
CA ARG A 52 -10.34 -11.77 9.87
C ARG A 52 -9.15 -10.82 9.94
N GLU A 53 -7.92 -11.35 9.97
CA GLU A 53 -6.68 -10.56 9.97
C GLU A 53 -6.61 -9.62 8.76
N ILE A 54 -6.89 -10.10 7.54
CA ILE A 54 -6.91 -9.26 6.33
C ILE A 54 -7.99 -8.16 6.44
N CYS A 55 -9.16 -8.49 7.00
CA CYS A 55 -10.25 -7.52 7.21
C CYS A 55 -9.84 -6.42 8.20
N GLU A 56 -9.13 -6.76 9.28
CA GLU A 56 -8.61 -5.83 10.29
C GLU A 56 -7.58 -4.88 9.68
N VAL A 57 -6.63 -5.40 8.89
CA VAL A 57 -5.65 -4.55 8.17
C VAL A 57 -6.36 -3.61 7.18
N LEU A 58 -7.35 -4.10 6.42
CA LEU A 58 -8.12 -3.24 5.51
C LEU A 58 -8.93 -2.17 6.25
N PHE A 59 -9.44 -2.48 7.44
CA PHE A 59 -10.10 -1.49 8.30
C PHE A 59 -9.13 -0.42 8.76
N GLU A 60 -7.94 -0.80 9.23
CA GLU A 60 -6.89 0.13 9.62
C GLU A 60 -6.52 1.09 8.48
N ILE A 61 -6.33 0.57 7.26
CA ILE A 61 -6.04 1.39 6.09
C ILE A 61 -7.14 2.43 5.83
N LYS A 62 -8.42 2.07 6.00
CA LYS A 62 -9.54 3.01 5.84
C LYS A 62 -9.49 4.11 6.87
N GLU A 63 -9.22 3.77 8.13
CA GLU A 63 -9.09 4.75 9.21
C GLU A 63 -7.92 5.69 8.96
N GLU A 64 -6.76 5.18 8.52
CA GLU A 64 -5.60 5.98 8.13
C GLU A 64 -5.94 6.99 7.02
N HIS A 65 -6.68 6.55 5.99
CA HIS A 65 -7.18 7.45 4.95
C HIS A 65 -8.13 8.51 5.51
N HIS A 66 -9.08 8.12 6.36
CA HIS A 66 -10.06 9.04 6.95
C HIS A 66 -9.44 9.99 7.97
N LEU A 67 -8.26 9.70 8.52
CA LEU A 67 -7.51 10.67 9.33
C LEU A 67 -6.96 11.81 8.48
N VAL A 68 -6.50 11.52 7.25
CA VAL A 68 -5.84 12.49 6.36
C VAL A 68 -6.82 13.20 5.44
N TYR A 69 -7.69 12.44 4.81
CA TYR A 69 -8.57 12.89 3.73
C TYR A 69 -10.01 13.02 4.19
N LYS A 70 -10.72 13.96 3.56
CA LYS A 70 -12.17 14.08 3.71
C LYS A 70 -12.86 12.81 3.22
N ARG A 71 -13.80 12.31 4.02
CA ARG A 71 -14.67 11.20 3.63
C ARG A 71 -15.71 11.64 2.59
N LEU A 72 -15.89 10.83 1.55
CA LEU A 72 -17.01 10.96 0.62
C LEU A 72 -18.29 10.47 1.31
N ILE A 73 -19.25 11.37 1.52
CA ILE A 73 -20.54 11.09 2.18
C ILE A 73 -21.57 10.66 1.15
N ASP A 74 -21.64 11.36 0.02
CA ASP A 74 -22.57 11.06 -1.07
C ASP A 74 -21.78 10.93 -2.37
N PRO A 75 -21.51 9.70 -2.84
CA PRO A 75 -20.80 9.46 -4.07
C PRO A 75 -21.52 10.00 -5.31
N GLN A 76 -22.86 9.98 -5.33
CA GLN A 76 -23.63 10.43 -6.50
C GLN A 76 -23.56 11.95 -6.66
N LYS A 77 -23.47 12.68 -5.54
CA LYS A 77 -23.39 14.15 -5.51
C LYS A 77 -21.97 14.67 -5.29
N ASN A 78 -20.97 13.80 -5.31
CA ASN A 78 -19.58 14.11 -4.97
C ASN A 78 -19.44 14.95 -3.68
N LYS A 79 -20.24 14.62 -2.66
CA LYS A 79 -20.34 15.41 -1.43
C LYS A 79 -19.41 14.85 -0.37
N PHE A 80 -18.47 15.67 0.07
CA PHE A 80 -17.53 15.31 1.13
C PHE A 80 -17.98 15.80 2.51
N GLU A 81 -17.42 15.18 3.54
CA GLU A 81 -17.61 15.62 4.92
C GLU A 81 -17.13 17.06 5.15
N LYS A 82 -17.80 17.72 6.08
CA LYS A 82 -17.34 18.99 6.61
C LYS A 82 -16.19 18.69 7.57
N GLY A 83 -15.00 19.19 7.27
CA GLY A 83 -13.83 19.00 8.14
C GLY A 83 -12.60 19.72 7.60
N HIS A 84 -11.66 20.02 8.50
CA HIS A 84 -10.37 20.62 8.18
C HIS A 84 -9.34 19.55 7.75
N LYS A 85 -9.76 18.64 6.86
CA LYS A 85 -8.96 17.56 6.27
C LYS A 85 -8.61 17.86 4.81
N ILE A 86 -7.65 17.12 4.27
CA ILE A 86 -7.21 17.25 2.89
C ILE A 86 -8.33 16.77 1.96
N MET A 87 -8.58 17.49 0.86
CA MET A 87 -9.47 16.98 -0.19
C MET A 87 -8.71 15.90 -0.97
N PRO A 88 -9.20 14.65 -1.07
CA PRO A 88 -8.55 13.65 -1.89
C PRO A 88 -8.60 14.06 -3.36
N GLY A 89 -7.53 13.78 -4.10
CA GLY A 89 -7.52 13.87 -5.56
C GLY A 89 -8.25 12.69 -6.19
N GLU A 90 -8.17 12.60 -7.52
CA GLU A 90 -8.84 11.53 -8.26
C GLU A 90 -8.27 10.15 -7.90
N ILE A 91 -6.94 10.02 -7.89
CA ILE A 91 -6.27 8.75 -7.60
C ILE A 91 -6.46 8.35 -6.14
N GLU A 92 -6.35 9.27 -5.17
CA GLU A 92 -6.68 8.95 -3.78
C GLU A 92 -8.13 8.49 -3.62
N THR A 93 -9.07 9.14 -4.30
CA THR A 93 -10.49 8.75 -4.25
C THR A 93 -10.70 7.36 -4.82
N LYS A 94 -10.09 7.04 -5.97
CA LYS A 94 -10.12 5.69 -6.56
C LYS A 94 -9.54 4.64 -5.60
N PHE A 95 -8.42 4.94 -4.96
CA PHE A 95 -7.76 4.02 -4.05
C PHE A 95 -8.58 3.79 -2.77
N MET A 96 -9.11 4.86 -2.17
CA MET A 96 -10.01 4.78 -1.02
C MET A 96 -11.25 3.94 -1.33
N ASN A 97 -11.85 4.12 -2.51
CA ASN A 97 -12.99 3.33 -2.95
C ASN A 97 -12.63 1.84 -3.13
N ASN A 98 -11.49 1.55 -3.76
CA ASN A 98 -10.99 0.18 -3.91
C ASN A 98 -10.80 -0.51 -2.55
N ILE A 99 -10.12 0.15 -1.59
CA ILE A 99 -9.94 -0.35 -0.22
C ILE A 99 -11.30 -0.56 0.47
N GLY A 100 -12.23 0.38 0.31
CA GLY A 100 -13.59 0.26 0.84
C GLY A 100 -14.32 -0.99 0.32
N LEU A 101 -14.26 -1.23 -1.00
CA LEU A 101 -14.83 -2.43 -1.62
C LEU A 101 -14.14 -3.70 -1.13
N LEU A 102 -12.80 -3.72 -1.07
CA LEU A 102 -12.03 -4.85 -0.55
C LEU A 102 -12.45 -5.20 0.87
N PHE A 103 -12.52 -4.21 1.77
CA PHE A 103 -12.96 -4.42 3.15
C PHE A 103 -14.33 -5.10 3.22
N HIS A 104 -15.32 -4.62 2.46
CA HIS A 104 -16.66 -5.21 2.47
C HIS A 104 -16.71 -6.61 1.83
N LYS A 105 -15.91 -6.87 0.78
CA LYS A 105 -15.84 -8.21 0.16
C LYS A 105 -15.14 -9.21 1.05
N VAL A 106 -14.03 -8.82 1.69
CA VAL A 106 -13.33 -9.67 2.66
C VAL A 106 -14.20 -9.94 3.88
N MET A 107 -14.93 -8.94 4.39
CA MET A 107 -15.90 -9.13 5.46
C MET A 107 -16.98 -10.14 5.07
N ALA A 108 -17.57 -10.03 3.87
CA ALA A 108 -18.55 -11.02 3.41
C ALA A 108 -17.94 -12.43 3.33
N ALA A 109 -16.76 -12.59 2.72
CA ALA A 109 -16.07 -13.88 2.64
C ALA A 109 -15.76 -14.46 4.04
N ARG A 110 -15.36 -13.59 4.98
CA ARG A 110 -15.10 -13.94 6.37
C ARG A 110 -16.36 -14.49 7.04
N GLU A 111 -17.49 -13.79 6.96
CA GLU A 111 -18.74 -14.26 7.57
C GLU A 111 -19.22 -15.58 6.97
N LEU A 112 -19.14 -15.74 5.63
CA LEU A 112 -19.46 -17.02 4.99
C LEU A 112 -18.59 -18.16 5.54
N LYS A 113 -17.28 -17.90 5.68
CA LYS A 113 -16.35 -18.91 6.19
C LYS A 113 -16.65 -19.28 7.65
N TYR A 114 -16.96 -18.29 8.49
CA TYR A 114 -17.37 -18.53 9.89
C TYR A 114 -18.59 -19.45 9.98
N VAL A 115 -19.63 -19.16 9.19
CA VAL A 115 -20.85 -19.99 9.15
C VAL A 115 -20.54 -21.41 8.71
N MET A 116 -19.70 -21.59 7.68
CA MET A 116 -19.28 -22.91 7.21
C MET A 116 -18.47 -23.70 8.23
N GLU A 117 -17.72 -23.04 9.11
CA GLU A 117 -16.87 -23.70 10.11
C GLU A 117 -17.63 -24.09 11.38
N HIS A 118 -18.66 -23.33 11.75
CA HIS A 118 -19.29 -23.45 13.07
C HIS A 118 -20.77 -23.87 13.05
N TYR A 119 -21.47 -23.69 11.93
CA TYR A 119 -22.94 -23.80 11.91
C TYR A 119 -23.51 -24.66 10.78
N VAL A 120 -22.68 -25.16 9.86
CA VAL A 120 -23.15 -25.91 8.68
C VAL A 120 -22.40 -27.23 8.57
N GLU A 121 -23.14 -28.33 8.70
CA GLU A 121 -22.64 -29.69 8.42
C GLU A 121 -22.42 -29.92 6.92
N GLU A 122 -21.60 -30.92 6.59
CA GLU A 122 -21.35 -31.28 5.19
C GLU A 122 -22.64 -31.74 4.50
N GLY A 123 -23.07 -30.98 3.48
CA GLY A 123 -24.30 -31.21 2.74
C GLY A 123 -24.56 -30.11 1.71
N ASP A 124 -25.79 -30.02 1.19
CA ASP A 124 -26.13 -29.08 0.11
C ASP A 124 -25.87 -27.61 0.48
N THR A 125 -26.21 -27.22 1.71
CA THR A 125 -25.96 -25.86 2.23
C THR A 125 -24.47 -25.55 2.29
N PHE A 126 -23.64 -26.52 2.70
CA PHE A 126 -22.20 -26.38 2.72
C PHE A 126 -21.64 -26.16 1.31
N GLN A 127 -22.10 -26.93 0.31
CA GLN A 127 -21.64 -26.76 -1.07
C GLN A 127 -22.04 -25.40 -1.66
N LYS A 128 -23.29 -24.96 -1.44
CA LYS A 128 -23.74 -23.62 -1.85
C LYS A 128 -22.91 -22.49 -1.23
N ASN A 129 -22.57 -22.61 0.06
CA ASN A 129 -21.73 -21.64 0.75
C ASN A 129 -20.29 -21.69 0.23
N LYS A 130 -19.76 -22.88 -0.08
CA LYS A 130 -18.42 -23.07 -0.67
C LYS A 130 -18.32 -22.41 -2.05
N GLU A 131 -19.33 -22.56 -2.89
CA GLU A 131 -19.42 -21.89 -4.19
C GLU A 131 -19.51 -20.36 -4.03
N SER A 132 -20.35 -19.90 -3.13
CA SER A 132 -20.49 -18.47 -2.82
C SER A 132 -19.18 -17.87 -2.32
N LEU A 133 -18.48 -18.56 -1.43
CA LEU A 133 -17.15 -18.18 -0.95
C LEU A 133 -16.15 -18.12 -2.11
N ARG A 134 -16.14 -19.10 -3.01
CA ARG A 134 -15.27 -19.11 -4.20
C ARG A 134 -15.48 -17.84 -5.03
N THR A 135 -16.73 -17.47 -5.29
CA THR A 135 -17.08 -16.24 -6.02
C THR A 135 -16.65 -14.97 -5.27
N GLN A 136 -16.79 -14.92 -3.94
CA GLN A 136 -16.29 -13.76 -3.18
C GLN A 136 -14.76 -13.64 -3.27
N LEU A 137 -14.04 -14.77 -3.15
CA LEU A 137 -12.58 -14.79 -3.25
C LEU A 137 -12.09 -14.35 -4.63
N GLU A 138 -12.78 -14.70 -5.71
CA GLU A 138 -12.48 -14.22 -7.08
C GLU A 138 -12.68 -12.71 -7.21
N LYS A 139 -13.75 -12.16 -6.62
CA LYS A 139 -13.98 -10.71 -6.60
C LYS A 139 -12.91 -9.97 -5.80
N ILE A 140 -12.46 -10.53 -4.69
CA ILE A 140 -11.37 -9.96 -3.89
C ILE A 140 -10.05 -10.01 -4.67
N ASP A 141 -9.74 -11.12 -5.35
CA ASP A 141 -8.58 -11.24 -6.24
C ASP A 141 -8.60 -10.12 -7.30
N ALA A 142 -9.73 -9.94 -8.00
CA ALA A 142 -9.88 -8.90 -9.02
C ALA A 142 -9.69 -7.48 -8.46
N LEU A 143 -10.32 -7.18 -7.31
CA LEU A 143 -10.17 -5.87 -6.66
C LEU A 143 -8.72 -5.58 -6.23
N PHE A 144 -7.97 -6.58 -5.78
CA PHE A 144 -6.55 -6.40 -5.45
C PHE A 144 -5.68 -6.15 -6.68
N GLU A 145 -6.01 -6.73 -7.84
CA GLU A 145 -5.29 -6.43 -9.08
C GLU A 145 -5.61 -5.02 -9.58
N GLU A 146 -6.90 -4.64 -9.64
CA GLU A 146 -7.31 -3.26 -9.96
C GLU A 146 -6.67 -2.24 -9.01
N GLY A 147 -6.64 -2.55 -7.72
CA GLY A 147 -6.05 -1.67 -6.71
C GLY A 147 -4.53 -1.55 -6.81
N ILE A 148 -3.81 -2.51 -7.41
CA ILE A 148 -2.38 -2.38 -7.70
C ILE A 148 -2.13 -1.39 -8.84
N ASP A 149 -2.99 -1.35 -9.85
CA ASP A 149 -2.89 -0.37 -10.93
C ASP A 149 -3.12 1.05 -10.40
N VAL A 150 -4.13 1.21 -9.54
CA VAL A 150 -4.38 2.48 -8.84
C VAL A 150 -3.23 2.85 -7.91
N LEU A 151 -2.71 1.89 -7.13
CA LEU A 151 -1.57 2.10 -6.23
C LEU A 151 -0.32 2.53 -6.99
N THR A 152 -0.07 1.97 -8.17
CA THR A 152 1.05 2.37 -9.03
C THR A 152 0.93 3.84 -9.44
N SER A 153 -0.27 4.28 -9.78
CA SER A 153 -0.56 5.69 -10.07
C SER A 153 -0.38 6.58 -8.84
N LEU A 154 -0.84 6.12 -7.66
CA LEU A 154 -0.68 6.83 -6.40
C LEU A 154 0.80 7.02 -6.04
N ILE A 155 1.62 5.98 -6.21
CA ILE A 155 3.06 6.04 -5.97
C ILE A 155 3.71 7.08 -6.88
N LYS A 156 3.33 7.11 -8.16
CA LYS A 156 3.83 8.08 -9.13
C LYS A 156 3.49 9.53 -8.75
N GLU A 157 2.27 9.78 -8.27
CA GLU A 157 1.86 11.11 -7.79
C GLU A 157 2.56 11.54 -6.49
N ASN A 158 3.15 10.59 -5.75
CA ASN A 158 3.86 10.83 -4.50
C ASN A 158 5.38 10.53 -4.65
N ARG A 159 5.95 10.81 -5.83
CA ARG A 159 7.39 10.58 -6.10
C ARG A 159 8.35 11.47 -5.30
N ASP A 160 7.84 12.55 -4.71
CA ASP A 160 8.56 13.41 -3.77
C ASP A 160 8.57 12.84 -2.33
N ASN A 161 7.79 11.78 -2.07
CA ASN A 161 7.70 11.16 -0.77
C ASN A 161 8.86 10.18 -0.53
N ILE A 162 9.94 10.67 0.06
CA ILE A 162 11.13 9.87 0.40
C ILE A 162 10.81 8.63 1.26
N LEU A 163 9.79 8.69 2.13
CA LEU A 163 9.38 7.57 2.98
C LEU A 163 8.76 6.43 2.17
N LEU A 164 8.05 6.79 1.10
CA LEU A 164 7.49 5.82 0.17
C LEU A 164 8.61 5.14 -0.62
N LEU A 165 9.60 5.91 -1.07
CA LEU A 165 10.78 5.36 -1.74
C LEU A 165 11.57 4.42 -0.83
N THR A 166 11.81 4.80 0.43
CA THR A 166 12.52 3.95 1.40
C THR A 166 11.79 2.61 1.57
N LEU A 167 10.46 2.63 1.69
CA LEU A 167 9.64 1.42 1.77
C LEU A 167 9.86 0.48 0.57
N LEU A 168 9.92 1.03 -0.64
CA LEU A 168 10.09 0.24 -1.88
C LEU A 168 11.51 -0.35 -2.01
N LEU A 169 12.53 0.33 -1.49
CA LEU A 169 13.93 -0.10 -1.56
C LEU A 169 14.39 -0.98 -0.39
N GLU A 170 13.76 -0.89 0.78
CA GLU A 170 14.13 -1.71 1.95
C GLU A 170 13.87 -3.20 1.73
N ASP A 171 12.83 -3.55 0.97
CA ASP A 171 12.52 -4.94 0.59
C ASP A 171 12.25 -5.06 -0.93
N PRO A 172 13.32 -5.09 -1.75
CA PRO A 172 13.18 -5.21 -3.20
C PRO A 172 12.50 -6.52 -3.63
N LYS A 173 12.58 -7.57 -2.80
CA LYS A 173 11.90 -8.85 -3.07
C LYS A 173 10.40 -8.69 -2.92
N ARG A 174 9.93 -8.02 -1.87
CA ARG A 174 8.51 -7.69 -1.69
C ARG A 174 8.05 -6.74 -2.79
N THR A 175 8.80 -5.69 -3.10
CA THR A 175 8.45 -4.77 -4.20
C THR A 175 8.29 -5.53 -5.52
N LYS A 176 9.25 -6.38 -5.89
CA LYS A 176 9.15 -7.24 -7.07
C LYS A 176 8.00 -8.25 -7.00
N LYS A 177 7.69 -8.82 -5.83
CA LYS A 177 6.55 -9.72 -5.62
C LYS A 177 5.22 -9.02 -5.92
N HIS A 178 5.11 -7.73 -5.60
CA HIS A 178 3.86 -6.99 -5.77
C HIS A 178 3.69 -6.36 -7.15
N PHE A 179 4.75 -5.76 -7.70
CA PHE A 179 4.72 -4.99 -8.96
C PHE A 179 5.37 -5.71 -10.16
N GLY A 180 5.93 -6.91 -9.96
CA GLY A 180 6.48 -7.73 -11.03
C GLY A 180 7.63 -7.03 -11.77
N LYS A 181 7.57 -7.02 -13.11
CA LYS A 181 8.58 -6.40 -13.98
C LYS A 181 8.59 -4.87 -13.87
N ASN A 182 7.49 -4.25 -13.43
CA ASN A 182 7.36 -2.80 -13.33
C ASN A 182 8.02 -2.23 -12.07
N ALA A 183 8.44 -3.07 -11.13
CA ALA A 183 9.01 -2.65 -9.85
C ALA A 183 10.16 -1.63 -10.00
N MET A 184 11.12 -1.91 -10.89
CA MET A 184 12.25 -1.00 -11.12
C MET A 184 11.82 0.29 -11.80
N GLY A 185 10.92 0.22 -12.78
CA GLY A 185 10.39 1.41 -13.44
C GLY A 185 9.56 2.31 -12.51
N ILE A 186 8.99 1.77 -11.44
CA ILE A 186 8.33 2.56 -10.38
C ILE A 186 9.39 3.27 -9.52
N ILE A 187 10.45 2.57 -9.13
CA ILE A 187 11.55 3.12 -8.32
C ILE A 187 12.28 4.24 -9.09
N GLU A 188 12.56 4.03 -10.37
CA GLU A 188 13.27 5.00 -11.21
C GLU A 188 12.53 6.33 -11.37
N GLN A 189 11.19 6.34 -11.27
CA GLN A 189 10.38 7.56 -11.34
C GLN A 189 10.65 8.55 -10.20
N PHE A 190 11.25 8.10 -9.10
CA PHE A 190 11.67 8.97 -8.01
C PHE A 190 12.96 9.74 -8.29
N GLY A 191 13.69 9.40 -9.35
CA GLY A 191 14.95 10.05 -9.71
C GLY A 191 14.78 11.27 -10.62
N ASP A 192 13.54 11.68 -10.94
CA ASP A 192 13.24 12.83 -11.80
C ASP A 192 14.01 12.87 -13.14
N GLY A 193 14.37 11.70 -13.68
CA GLY A 193 15.12 11.55 -14.93
C GLY A 193 16.64 11.43 -14.79
N GLU A 194 17.17 11.53 -13.56
CA GLU A 194 18.61 11.39 -13.25
C GLU A 194 19.05 9.92 -13.08
N GLY A 195 18.10 8.99 -13.15
CA GLY A 195 18.34 7.54 -13.11
C GLY A 195 18.48 6.98 -11.69
N LEU A 196 18.81 5.69 -11.60
CA LEU A 196 18.80 4.94 -10.33
C LEU A 196 19.91 5.36 -9.35
N ALA A 197 21.05 5.86 -9.84
CA ALA A 197 22.13 6.32 -8.99
C ALA A 197 21.66 7.46 -8.07
N GLU A 198 20.93 8.42 -8.62
CA GLU A 198 20.38 9.56 -7.88
C GLU A 198 19.28 9.12 -6.90
N VAL A 199 18.44 8.15 -7.30
CA VAL A 199 17.42 7.55 -6.42
C VAL A 199 18.06 6.95 -5.16
N TYR A 200 19.11 6.14 -5.33
CA TYR A 200 19.83 5.55 -4.21
C TYR A 200 20.56 6.61 -3.37
N PHE A 201 21.17 7.60 -4.01
CA PHE A 201 21.85 8.70 -3.32
C PHE A 201 20.87 9.48 -2.42
N ASN A 202 19.70 9.86 -2.92
CA ASN A 202 18.70 10.61 -2.16
C ASN A 202 18.21 9.85 -0.91
N VAL A 203 18.04 8.53 -1.02
CA VAL A 203 17.68 7.68 0.12
C VAL A 203 18.85 7.52 1.09
N GLY A 204 20.09 7.42 0.57
CA GLY A 204 21.29 7.40 1.39
C GLY A 204 21.46 8.66 2.22
N LYS A 205 21.26 9.84 1.59
CA LYS A 205 21.26 11.15 2.25
C LYS A 205 20.19 11.21 3.33
N TYR A 206 18.95 10.83 3.01
CA TYR A 206 17.86 10.78 3.99
C TYR A 206 18.21 9.92 5.22
N TYR A 207 18.81 8.73 5.01
CA TYR A 207 19.25 7.88 6.11
C TYR A 207 20.38 8.49 6.92
N ALA A 208 21.36 9.13 6.28
CA ALA A 208 22.46 9.80 6.96
C ALA A 208 21.94 10.95 7.85
N ASP A 209 21.09 11.81 7.28
CA ASP A 209 20.45 12.93 7.98
C ASP A 209 19.58 12.44 9.16
N SER A 210 19.05 11.22 9.05
CA SER A 210 18.22 10.58 10.08
C SER A 210 19.01 9.70 11.07
N GLY A 211 20.35 9.67 10.98
CA GLY A 211 21.23 8.92 11.89
C GLY A 211 21.34 7.42 11.62
N TRP A 212 20.83 6.92 10.51
CA TRP A 212 20.87 5.50 10.13
C TRP A 212 22.11 5.15 9.30
N SER A 213 23.31 5.31 9.87
CA SER A 213 24.58 5.20 9.14
C SER A 213 24.74 3.90 8.34
N THR A 214 24.36 2.75 8.90
CA THR A 214 24.42 1.46 8.19
C THR A 214 23.51 1.41 6.96
N LYS A 215 22.31 1.98 7.06
CA LYS A 215 21.38 2.05 5.91
C LYS A 215 21.88 3.05 4.87
N ALA A 216 22.37 4.21 5.32
CA ALA A 216 22.94 5.24 4.47
C ALA A 216 24.11 4.69 3.64
N LYS A 217 25.06 4.01 4.29
CA LYS A 217 26.20 3.35 3.65
C LYS A 217 25.76 2.41 2.52
N ARG A 218 24.81 1.52 2.79
CA ARG A 218 24.30 0.57 1.79
C ARG A 218 23.68 1.27 0.57
N MET A 219 22.99 2.40 0.79
CA MET A 219 22.38 3.15 -0.31
C MET A 219 23.41 3.92 -1.12
N PHE A 220 24.41 4.55 -0.50
CA PHE A 220 25.53 5.16 -1.23
C PHE A 220 26.32 4.13 -2.03
N GLU A 221 26.58 2.93 -1.49
CA GLU A 221 27.20 1.83 -2.23
C GLU A 221 26.33 1.37 -3.42
N SER A 222 25.01 1.32 -3.26
CA SER A 222 24.10 1.05 -4.39
C SER A 222 24.15 2.14 -5.46
N ALA A 223 24.19 3.41 -5.08
CA ALA A 223 24.35 4.52 -6.02
C ALA A 223 25.65 4.38 -6.83
N LEU A 224 26.75 4.03 -6.16
CA LEU A 224 28.07 3.84 -6.79
C LEU A 224 28.15 2.59 -7.68
N LYS A 225 27.31 1.58 -7.45
CA LYS A 225 27.19 0.43 -8.37
C LYS A 225 26.51 0.81 -9.67
N GLU A 226 25.54 1.73 -9.62
CA GLU A 226 24.87 2.25 -10.81
C GLU A 226 25.73 3.29 -11.54
N ASN A 227 26.47 4.11 -10.80
CA ASN A 227 27.42 5.10 -11.34
C ASN A 227 28.64 5.24 -10.41
N SER A 228 29.77 4.64 -10.80
CA SER A 228 30.99 4.62 -9.99
C SER A 228 31.57 6.01 -9.72
N ASP A 229 31.26 6.99 -10.57
CA ASP A 229 31.80 8.35 -10.49
C ASP A 229 30.80 9.33 -9.83
N HIS A 230 29.78 8.82 -9.14
CA HIS A 230 28.76 9.63 -8.47
C HIS A 230 29.36 10.41 -7.28
N LYS A 231 29.86 11.62 -7.55
CA LYS A 231 30.61 12.46 -6.60
C LYS A 231 29.91 12.65 -5.25
N SER A 232 28.60 12.90 -5.25
CA SER A 232 27.84 13.12 -4.02
C SER A 232 27.72 11.85 -3.18
N ALA A 233 27.71 10.67 -3.80
CA ALA A 233 27.62 9.40 -3.08
C ALA A 233 28.99 9.02 -2.50
N LEU A 234 30.10 9.29 -3.23
CA LEU A 234 31.46 9.17 -2.69
C LEU A 234 31.66 10.06 -1.47
N ALA A 235 31.27 11.34 -1.56
CA ALA A 235 31.35 12.28 -0.45
C ALA A 235 30.47 11.84 0.73
N GLY A 236 29.23 11.40 0.46
CA GLY A 236 28.33 10.87 1.48
C GLY A 236 28.92 9.67 2.22
N LEU A 237 29.54 8.73 1.51
CA LEU A 237 30.20 7.56 2.09
C LEU A 237 31.41 7.94 2.95
N ALA A 238 32.22 8.90 2.49
CA ALA A 238 33.37 9.40 3.24
C ALA A 238 32.97 10.05 4.57
N ASN A 239 31.85 10.77 4.59
CA ASN A 239 31.32 11.46 5.78
C ASN A 239 30.65 10.53 6.81
N LEU A 240 30.43 9.25 6.49
CA LEU A 240 29.87 8.25 7.40
C LEU A 240 30.93 7.51 8.23
N ASN A 241 32.21 7.66 7.89
CA ASN A 241 33.34 6.97 8.54
C ASN A 241 33.95 7.80 9.67
#